data_AF-A0A7I4YUF9-F1
#
_entry.id   AF-A0A7I4YUF9-F1
#
_cell.length_a   1.000
_cell.length_b   1.000
_cell.length_c   1.000
_cell.angle_alpha   90.00
_cell.angle_beta   90.00
_cell.angle_gamma   90.00
#
_symmetry.space_group_name_H-M   'P 1'
#
loop_
_entity.id
_entity.type
_entity.pdbx_description
1 polymer ?
#
loop_
_entity_poly.entity_id
_entity_poly.type
_entity_poly.pdbx_seq_one_letter_code
_entity_poly.pdbx_strand_id
1 'polypeptide(L)'
;MDADTLRAILSAQAAAQEKMLQAVMKEMRGMFSSMTSTSTTAHATSAEFVTNSLSARLPEFTHDSENGCTFDVWYSRYEDIITQDGATLDEAAKARLIVSKLDAPAYARFTNHILPRKAAEISLAETVKTLQELFGHNTSVFARRYAYLKTQCNGESLRDYTGLVNRRHEMAEFNAITAEQMKCLVWICGLAAPEYADIRTHALRKLENNPETTLRELSAEIQQLLDIRQDAKLMCSPPSPAALPSEINAVEAKKSQRKEPPSPCFRCGGLHWAKECDFIEKRRHACNRLGHKKGFCKNFTKRGRLT
;
A
#
# COMPACT_ATOMS: atom_id res chain seq x y z
N MET A 1 -85.22 -57.53 11.08
CA MET A 1 -83.79 -57.38 10.78
C MET A 1 -83.02 -58.09 11.88
N ASP A 2 -82.15 -59.03 11.53
CA ASP A 2 -81.27 -59.69 12.50
C ASP A 2 -80.12 -58.76 12.94
N ALA A 3 -79.52 -59.07 14.08
CA ALA A 3 -78.46 -58.24 14.69
C ALA A 3 -77.18 -58.18 13.84
N ASP A 4 -76.95 -59.19 13.01
CA ASP A 4 -75.76 -59.29 12.15
C ASP A 4 -75.89 -58.41 10.90
N THR A 5 -77.09 -58.29 10.34
CA THR A 5 -77.39 -57.34 9.26
C THR A 5 -77.22 -55.90 9.76
N LEU A 6 -77.63 -55.60 11.00
CA LEU A 6 -77.48 -54.27 11.58
C LEU A 6 -76.02 -53.91 11.85
N ARG A 7 -75.19 -54.85 12.32
CA ARG A 7 -73.74 -54.67 12.43
C ARG A 7 -73.06 -54.49 11.08
N ALA A 8 -73.46 -55.25 10.07
CA ALA A 8 -72.90 -55.14 8.72
C ALA A 8 -73.20 -53.78 8.07
N ILE A 9 -74.39 -53.23 8.30
CA ILE A 9 -74.76 -51.89 7.82
C ILE A 9 -73.93 -50.82 8.54
N LEU A 10 -73.79 -50.92 9.87
CA LEU A 10 -73.00 -49.96 10.65
C LEU A 10 -71.51 -50.00 10.31
N SER A 11 -70.93 -51.18 10.10
CA SER A 11 -69.53 -51.32 9.69
C SER A 11 -69.29 -50.83 8.26
N ALA A 12 -70.22 -51.09 7.34
CA ALA A 12 -70.18 -50.55 5.98
C ALA A 12 -70.29 -49.00 5.99
N GLN A 13 -71.13 -48.44 6.86
CA GLN A 13 -71.29 -46.99 7.01
C GLN A 13 -70.02 -46.34 7.60
N ALA A 14 -69.39 -46.96 8.60
CA ALA A 14 -68.13 -46.48 9.16
C ALA A 14 -66.97 -46.52 8.13
N ALA A 15 -66.85 -47.62 7.37
CA ALA A 15 -65.85 -47.75 6.33
C ALA A 15 -66.06 -46.77 5.16
N ALA A 16 -67.31 -46.46 4.82
CA ALA A 16 -67.63 -45.44 3.82
C ALA A 16 -67.22 -44.03 4.30
N GLN A 17 -67.47 -43.71 5.58
CA GLN A 17 -67.08 -42.43 6.17
C GLN A 17 -65.55 -42.27 6.25
N GLU A 18 -64.81 -43.33 6.60
CA GLU A 18 -63.35 -43.31 6.62
C GLU A 18 -62.75 -43.11 5.22
N LYS A 19 -63.28 -43.81 4.21
CA LYS A 19 -62.85 -43.63 2.81
C LYS A 19 -63.12 -42.21 2.31
N MET A 20 -64.26 -41.61 2.70
CA MET A 20 -64.58 -40.23 2.35
C MET A 20 -63.58 -39.26 2.99
N LEU A 21 -63.25 -39.45 4.27
CA LEU A 21 -62.26 -38.60 4.96
C LEU A 21 -60.86 -38.72 4.33
N GLN A 22 -60.42 -39.93 3.99
CA GLN A 22 -59.15 -40.16 3.32
C GLN A 22 -59.12 -39.54 1.91
N ALA A 23 -60.23 -39.58 1.17
CA ALA A 23 -60.34 -38.95 -0.14
C ALA A 23 -60.20 -37.43 -0.04
N VAL A 24 -60.90 -36.80 0.92
CA VAL A 24 -60.80 -35.35 1.18
C VAL A 24 -59.39 -34.95 1.59
N MET A 25 -58.72 -35.72 2.46
CA MET A 25 -57.32 -35.44 2.85
C MET A 25 -56.34 -35.56 1.67
N LYS A 26 -56.56 -36.53 0.77
CA LYS A 26 -55.74 -36.70 -0.44
C LYS A 26 -55.95 -35.54 -1.42
N GLU A 27 -57.18 -35.07 -1.55
CA GLU A 27 -57.53 -33.93 -2.40
C GLU A 27 -56.97 -32.62 -1.85
N MET A 28 -57.10 -32.37 -0.54
CA MET A 28 -56.46 -31.24 0.14
C MET A 28 -54.93 -31.25 -0.04
N ARG A 29 -54.28 -32.43 0.05
CA ARG A 29 -52.84 -32.56 -0.20
C ARG A 29 -52.49 -32.24 -1.65
N GLY A 30 -53.29 -32.72 -2.61
CA GLY A 30 -53.12 -32.42 -4.03
C GLY A 30 -53.26 -30.92 -4.34
N MET A 31 -54.26 -30.26 -3.76
CA MET A 31 -54.45 -28.82 -3.85
C MET A 31 -53.27 -28.05 -3.25
N PHE A 32 -52.78 -28.47 -2.07
CA PHE A 32 -51.61 -27.86 -1.44
C PHE A 32 -50.36 -28.02 -2.30
N SER A 33 -50.08 -29.22 -2.82
CA SER A 33 -48.94 -29.46 -3.73
C SER A 33 -49.03 -28.67 -5.04
N SER A 34 -50.23 -28.51 -5.59
CA SER A 34 -50.43 -27.66 -6.77
C SER A 34 -50.18 -26.19 -6.43
N MET A 35 -50.71 -25.69 -5.31
CA MET A 35 -50.48 -24.30 -4.87
C MET A 35 -49.00 -24.01 -4.62
N THR A 36 -48.26 -24.92 -3.96
CA THR A 36 -46.82 -24.74 -3.74
C THR A 36 -46.02 -24.79 -5.04
N SER A 37 -46.45 -25.58 -6.03
CA SER A 37 -45.80 -25.65 -7.33
C SER A 37 -46.04 -24.37 -8.13
N THR A 38 -47.29 -23.89 -8.19
CA THR A 38 -47.64 -22.63 -8.87
C THR A 38 -46.97 -21.42 -8.23
N SER A 39 -46.88 -21.36 -6.90
CA SER A 39 -46.16 -20.28 -6.21
C SER A 39 -44.66 -20.31 -6.52
N THR A 40 -44.04 -21.50 -6.56
CA THR A 40 -42.61 -21.64 -6.88
C THR A 40 -42.30 -21.20 -8.32
N THR A 41 -43.13 -21.58 -9.29
CA THR A 41 -42.97 -21.16 -10.70
C THR A 41 -43.22 -19.66 -10.89
N ALA A 42 -44.20 -19.08 -10.21
CA ALA A 42 -44.46 -17.64 -10.22
C ALA A 42 -43.30 -16.85 -9.59
N HIS A 43 -42.71 -17.34 -8.50
CA HIS A 43 -41.53 -16.73 -7.90
C HIS A 43 -40.29 -16.82 -8.79
N ALA A 44 -40.05 -17.97 -9.44
CA ALA A 44 -38.91 -18.14 -10.35
C ALA A 44 -38.98 -17.19 -11.56
N THR A 45 -40.17 -17.09 -12.18
CA THR A 45 -40.40 -16.17 -13.32
C THR A 45 -40.28 -14.70 -12.91
N SER A 46 -40.72 -14.34 -11.70
CA SER A 46 -40.52 -12.99 -11.15
C SER A 46 -39.04 -12.68 -10.91
N ALA A 47 -38.27 -13.62 -10.34
CA ALA A 47 -36.85 -13.42 -10.07
C ALA A 47 -36.01 -13.29 -11.36
N GLU A 48 -36.35 -14.07 -12.38
CA GLU A 48 -35.72 -13.98 -13.70
C GLU A 48 -36.01 -12.63 -14.38
N PHE A 49 -37.26 -12.16 -14.30
CA PHE A 49 -37.65 -10.84 -14.79
C PHE A 49 -36.88 -9.71 -14.09
N VAL A 50 -36.80 -9.75 -12.75
CA VAL A 50 -36.04 -8.76 -11.96
C VAL A 50 -34.55 -8.79 -12.33
N THR A 51 -33.96 -9.98 -12.47
CA THR A 51 -32.55 -10.14 -12.84
C THR A 51 -32.26 -9.57 -14.23
N ASN A 52 -33.13 -9.84 -15.22
CA ASN A 52 -32.97 -9.31 -16.57
C ASN A 52 -33.15 -7.79 -16.62
N SER A 53 -34.13 -7.26 -15.88
CA SER A 53 -34.36 -5.81 -15.75
C SER A 53 -33.17 -5.09 -15.12
N LEU A 54 -32.64 -5.62 -14.01
CA LEU A 54 -31.45 -5.11 -13.36
C LEU A 54 -30.23 -5.20 -14.28
N SER A 55 -30.03 -6.33 -14.94
CA SER A 55 -28.92 -6.50 -15.87
C SER A 55 -28.99 -5.49 -17.02
N ALA A 56 -30.15 -5.17 -17.56
CA ALA A 56 -30.27 -4.15 -18.61
C ALA A 56 -29.92 -2.73 -18.13
N ARG A 57 -30.11 -2.44 -16.83
CA ARG A 57 -29.86 -1.11 -16.22
C ARG A 57 -28.44 -0.94 -15.69
N LEU A 58 -27.79 -2.04 -15.33
CA LEU A 58 -26.42 -2.05 -14.82
C LEU A 58 -25.44 -2.10 -15.99
N PRO A 59 -24.59 -1.07 -16.18
CA PRO A 59 -23.57 -1.10 -17.20
C PRO A 59 -22.47 -2.11 -16.85
N GLU A 60 -21.76 -2.57 -17.87
CA GLU A 60 -20.53 -3.34 -17.69
C GLU A 60 -19.48 -2.50 -16.93
N PHE A 61 -18.79 -3.15 -16.01
CA PHE A 61 -17.70 -2.60 -15.22
C PHE A 61 -16.39 -2.80 -15.98
N THR A 62 -15.73 -1.68 -16.26
CA THR A 62 -14.38 -1.62 -16.80
C THR A 62 -13.48 -0.92 -15.79
N HIS A 63 -12.32 -1.53 -15.49
CA HIS A 63 -11.40 -0.98 -14.50
C HIS A 63 -10.39 -0.02 -15.14
N ASP A 64 -10.36 1.21 -14.66
CA ASP A 64 -9.36 2.22 -15.00
C ASP A 64 -9.02 3.06 -13.76
N SER A 65 -7.87 2.77 -13.15
CA SER A 65 -7.44 3.47 -11.93
C SER A 65 -7.07 4.94 -12.15
N GLU A 66 -6.63 5.32 -13.36
CA GLU A 66 -6.16 6.69 -13.65
C GLU A 66 -7.33 7.64 -13.88
N ASN A 67 -8.34 7.17 -14.62
CA ASN A 67 -9.60 7.87 -14.79
C ASN A 67 -10.59 7.57 -13.66
N GLY A 68 -10.13 6.85 -12.62
CA GLY A 68 -10.81 6.45 -11.39
C GLY A 68 -12.13 5.70 -11.59
N CYS A 69 -12.24 4.96 -12.69
CA CYS A 69 -13.22 3.91 -12.87
C CYS A 69 -12.81 2.72 -11.98
N THR A 70 -13.02 2.87 -10.68
CA THR A 70 -12.78 1.83 -9.68
C THR A 70 -14.08 1.11 -9.36
N PHE A 71 -13.96 -0.10 -8.82
CA PHE A 71 -15.12 -0.86 -8.37
C PHE A 71 -15.87 -0.14 -7.25
N ASP A 72 -15.19 0.59 -6.36
CA ASP A 72 -15.85 1.39 -5.32
C ASP A 72 -16.81 2.44 -5.91
N VAL A 73 -16.38 3.15 -6.97
CA VAL A 73 -17.21 4.18 -7.63
C VAL A 73 -18.38 3.54 -8.38
N TRP A 74 -18.13 2.43 -9.08
CA TRP A 74 -19.19 1.69 -9.78
C TRP A 74 -20.21 1.14 -8.80
N TYR A 75 -19.74 0.46 -7.74
CA TYR A 75 -20.59 -0.17 -6.74
C TYR A 75 -21.40 0.88 -5.97
N SER A 76 -20.78 1.96 -5.49
CA SER A 76 -21.49 3.05 -4.81
C SER A 76 -22.61 3.67 -5.65
N ARG A 77 -22.44 3.75 -6.98
CA ARG A 77 -23.49 4.27 -7.89
C ARG A 77 -24.68 3.31 -8.02
N TYR A 78 -24.44 2.01 -7.96
CA TYR A 78 -25.42 0.99 -8.30
C TYR A 78 -25.89 0.14 -7.11
N GLU A 79 -25.31 0.31 -5.93
CA GLU A 79 -25.64 -0.42 -4.71
C GLU A 79 -27.11 -0.27 -4.35
N ASP A 80 -27.64 0.96 -4.34
CA ASP A 80 -29.06 1.21 -4.07
C ASP A 80 -29.98 0.51 -5.08
N ILE A 81 -29.60 0.48 -6.36
CA ILE A 81 -30.38 -0.20 -7.41
C ILE A 81 -30.35 -1.71 -7.18
N ILE A 82 -29.18 -2.28 -6.89
CA ILE A 82 -29.02 -3.72 -6.63
C ILE A 82 -29.79 -4.13 -5.36
N THR A 83 -29.78 -3.30 -4.33
CA THR A 83 -30.40 -3.61 -3.03
C THR A 83 -31.91 -3.39 -3.03
N GLN A 84 -32.39 -2.26 -3.55
CA GLN A 84 -33.82 -1.92 -3.55
C GLN A 84 -34.57 -2.67 -4.65
N ASP A 85 -34.12 -2.56 -5.90
CA ASP A 85 -34.82 -3.18 -7.03
C ASP A 85 -34.54 -4.69 -7.10
N GLY A 86 -33.45 -5.15 -6.48
CA GLY A 86 -33.11 -6.56 -6.30
C GLY A 86 -33.53 -7.14 -4.95
N ALA A 87 -34.42 -6.49 -4.18
CA ALA A 87 -34.81 -6.93 -2.84
C ALA A 87 -35.39 -8.35 -2.80
N THR A 88 -35.99 -8.82 -3.90
CA THR A 88 -36.54 -10.19 -4.03
C THR A 88 -35.49 -11.24 -4.44
N LEU A 89 -34.27 -10.82 -4.78
CA LEU A 89 -33.18 -11.72 -5.15
C LEU A 89 -32.45 -12.20 -3.89
N ASP A 90 -32.07 -13.47 -3.88
CA ASP A 90 -31.18 -14.00 -2.86
C ASP A 90 -29.76 -13.43 -3.03
N GLU A 91 -28.96 -13.52 -1.97
CA GLU A 91 -27.59 -12.99 -1.97
C GLU A 91 -26.71 -13.64 -3.05
N ALA A 92 -26.97 -14.92 -3.36
CA ALA A 92 -26.27 -15.64 -4.42
C ALA A 92 -26.61 -15.08 -5.82
N ALA A 93 -27.86 -14.71 -6.09
CA ALA A 93 -28.28 -14.07 -7.33
C ALA A 93 -27.70 -12.66 -7.47
N LYS A 94 -27.67 -11.88 -6.38
CA LYS A 94 -27.01 -10.56 -6.37
C LYS A 94 -25.52 -10.68 -6.66
N ALA A 95 -24.84 -11.66 -6.06
CA ALA A 95 -23.42 -11.92 -6.34
C ALA A 95 -23.18 -12.28 -7.80
N ARG A 96 -24.00 -13.18 -8.36
CA ARG A 96 -23.94 -13.54 -9.80
C ARG A 96 -24.21 -12.35 -10.70
N LEU A 97 -25.17 -11.49 -10.36
CA LEU A 97 -25.48 -10.28 -11.10
C LEU A 97 -24.25 -9.35 -11.17
N ILE A 98 -23.60 -9.07 -10.03
CA ILE A 98 -22.39 -8.22 -9.99
C ILE A 98 -21.26 -8.83 -10.80
N VAL A 99 -20.99 -10.13 -10.61
CA VAL A 99 -19.92 -10.83 -11.35
C VAL A 99 -20.19 -10.84 -12.86
N SER A 100 -21.46 -10.93 -13.27
CA SER A 100 -21.86 -10.87 -14.69
C SER A 100 -21.62 -9.51 -15.35
N LYS A 101 -21.39 -8.47 -14.55
CA LYS A 101 -21.11 -7.11 -15.03
C LYS A 101 -19.63 -6.85 -15.22
N LEU A 102 -18.74 -7.74 -14.80
CA LEU A 102 -17.31 -7.55 -15.03
C LEU A 102 -16.98 -7.74 -16.50
N ASP A 103 -16.20 -6.83 -17.06
CA ASP A 103 -15.57 -7.06 -18.36
C ASP A 103 -14.67 -8.31 -18.35
N ALA A 104 -14.30 -8.82 -19.53
CA ALA A 104 -13.51 -10.05 -19.61
C ALA A 104 -12.17 -9.99 -18.82
N PRO A 105 -11.38 -8.89 -18.88
CA PRO A 105 -10.17 -8.75 -18.07
C PRO A 105 -10.43 -8.75 -16.56
N ALA A 106 -11.44 -8.03 -16.07
CA ALA A 106 -11.77 -7.98 -14.65
C ALA A 106 -12.30 -9.33 -14.15
N TYR A 107 -13.16 -9.99 -14.94
CA TYR A 107 -13.65 -11.32 -14.62
C TYR A 107 -12.50 -12.32 -14.47
N ALA A 108 -11.56 -12.36 -15.43
CA ALA A 108 -10.41 -13.28 -15.36
C ALA A 108 -9.55 -13.07 -14.11
N ARG A 109 -9.27 -11.80 -13.76
CA ARG A 109 -8.52 -11.45 -12.55
C ARG A 109 -9.25 -11.88 -11.28
N PHE A 110 -10.56 -11.61 -11.22
CA PHE A 110 -11.41 -12.04 -10.10
C PHE A 110 -11.42 -13.56 -9.95
N THR A 111 -11.66 -14.30 -11.03
CA THR A 111 -11.69 -15.77 -10.97
C THR A 111 -10.34 -16.36 -10.57
N ASN A 112 -9.23 -15.78 -11.04
CA ASN A 112 -7.89 -16.23 -10.65
C ASN A 112 -7.62 -16.00 -9.16
N HIS A 113 -8.13 -14.90 -8.59
CA HIS A 113 -7.91 -14.56 -7.18
C HIS A 113 -8.66 -15.49 -6.23
N ILE A 114 -9.86 -15.95 -6.60
CA ILE A 114 -10.68 -16.81 -5.74
C ILE A 114 -10.32 -18.30 -5.83
N LEU A 115 -9.41 -18.69 -6.73
CA LEU A 115 -8.98 -20.08 -6.85
C LEU A 115 -8.44 -20.62 -5.51
N PRO A 116 -8.78 -21.88 -5.15
CA PRO A 116 -9.45 -22.89 -5.98
C PRO A 116 -10.99 -22.85 -5.96
N ARG A 117 -11.62 -21.89 -5.25
CA ARG A 117 -13.08 -21.76 -5.17
C ARG A 117 -13.66 -21.24 -6.49
N LYS A 118 -14.95 -21.53 -6.71
CA LYS A 118 -15.72 -20.95 -7.83
C LYS A 118 -16.46 -19.70 -7.40
N ALA A 119 -16.79 -18.83 -8.37
CA ALA A 119 -17.58 -17.61 -8.11
C ALA A 119 -18.97 -17.91 -7.49
N ALA A 120 -19.52 -19.10 -7.72
CA ALA A 120 -20.78 -19.53 -7.11
C ALA A 120 -20.64 -20.00 -5.65
N GLU A 121 -19.41 -20.21 -5.16
CA GLU A 121 -19.09 -20.74 -3.81
C GLU A 121 -18.69 -19.64 -2.83
N ILE A 122 -18.63 -18.38 -3.27
CA ILE A 122 -18.33 -17.21 -2.45
C ILE A 122 -19.61 -16.43 -2.16
N SER A 123 -19.70 -15.87 -0.95
CA SER A 123 -20.85 -15.04 -0.55
C SER A 123 -20.85 -13.70 -1.28
N LEU A 124 -21.99 -12.98 -1.27
CA LEU A 124 -22.06 -11.61 -1.79
C LEU A 124 -21.03 -10.70 -1.10
N ALA A 125 -20.94 -10.76 0.23
CA ALA A 125 -20.01 -9.94 1.00
C ALA A 125 -18.54 -10.23 0.63
N GLU A 126 -18.17 -11.51 0.49
CA GLU A 126 -16.82 -11.87 0.01
C GLU A 126 -16.60 -11.40 -1.43
N THR A 127 -17.60 -11.53 -2.32
CA THR A 127 -17.51 -11.07 -3.71
C THR A 127 -17.22 -9.58 -3.79
N VAL A 128 -18.03 -8.76 -3.11
CA VAL A 128 -17.86 -7.30 -3.07
C VAL A 128 -16.49 -6.95 -2.50
N LYS A 129 -16.10 -7.55 -1.36
CA LYS A 129 -14.79 -7.31 -0.75
C LYS A 129 -13.63 -7.65 -1.68
N THR A 130 -13.65 -8.81 -2.33
CA THR A 130 -12.60 -9.21 -3.29
C THR A 130 -12.53 -8.25 -4.47
N LEU A 131 -13.68 -7.79 -4.98
CA LEU A 131 -13.70 -6.81 -6.08
C LEU A 131 -13.18 -5.43 -5.65
N GLN A 132 -13.43 -5.01 -4.41
CA GLN A 132 -12.84 -3.80 -3.83
C GLN A 132 -11.31 -3.93 -3.67
N GLU A 133 -10.82 -5.09 -3.25
CA GLU A 133 -9.37 -5.33 -3.12
C GLU A 133 -8.66 -5.33 -4.49
N LEU A 134 -9.28 -5.94 -5.51
CA LEU A 134 -8.70 -6.07 -6.84
C LEU A 134 -8.82 -4.80 -7.69
N PHE A 135 -9.95 -4.09 -7.57
CA PHE A 135 -10.35 -3.04 -8.50
C PHE A 135 -10.82 -1.76 -7.81
N GLY A 136 -10.79 -1.71 -6.48
CA GLY A 136 -11.10 -0.51 -5.72
C GLY A 136 -9.95 0.49 -5.69
N HIS A 137 -10.04 1.44 -4.78
CA HIS A 137 -8.99 2.40 -4.47
C HIS A 137 -7.84 1.73 -3.71
N ASN A 138 -7.07 0.87 -4.38
CA ASN A 138 -5.97 0.10 -3.77
C ASN A 138 -4.64 0.87 -3.63
N THR A 139 -4.62 2.16 -4.00
CA THR A 139 -3.47 3.03 -3.72
C THR A 139 -3.50 3.44 -2.26
N SER A 140 -2.33 3.48 -1.59
CA SER A 140 -2.25 3.84 -0.18
C SER A 140 -2.85 5.23 0.08
N VAL A 141 -3.39 5.45 1.28
CA VAL A 141 -3.92 6.76 1.70
C VAL A 141 -2.89 7.88 1.46
N PHE A 142 -1.61 7.58 1.69
CA PHE A 142 -0.51 8.48 1.37
C PHE A 142 -0.47 8.84 -0.13
N ALA A 143 -0.51 7.84 -1.02
CA ALA A 143 -0.47 8.06 -2.46
C ALA A 143 -1.66 8.91 -2.94
N ARG A 144 -2.86 8.66 -2.41
CA ARG A 144 -4.06 9.45 -2.72
C ARG A 144 -3.92 10.91 -2.27
N ARG A 145 -3.46 11.12 -1.03
CA ARG A 145 -3.17 12.47 -0.48
C ARG A 145 -2.09 13.20 -1.27
N TYR A 146 -1.03 12.51 -1.64
CA TYR A 146 0.03 13.07 -2.46
C TYR A 146 -0.45 13.46 -3.85
N ALA A 147 -1.26 12.60 -4.50
CA ALA A 147 -1.86 12.89 -5.80
C ALA A 147 -2.78 14.12 -5.75
N TYR A 148 -3.57 14.28 -4.67
CA TYR A 148 -4.35 15.50 -4.45
C TYR A 148 -3.47 16.74 -4.37
N LEU A 149 -2.41 16.73 -3.55
CA LEU A 149 -1.48 17.85 -3.41
C LEU A 149 -0.73 18.19 -4.72
N LYS A 150 -0.55 17.21 -5.61
CA LYS A 150 0.08 17.38 -6.93
C LYS A 150 -0.91 17.75 -8.04
N THR A 151 -2.19 17.94 -7.73
CA THR A 151 -3.20 18.26 -8.72
C THR A 151 -2.96 19.64 -9.34
N GLN A 152 -2.88 19.68 -10.67
CA GLN A 152 -2.66 20.88 -11.46
C GLN A 152 -3.59 20.85 -12.67
N CYS A 153 -4.01 22.02 -13.14
CA CYS A 153 -4.84 22.14 -14.34
C CYS A 153 -3.95 21.94 -15.59
N ASN A 154 -4.19 20.86 -16.32
CA ASN A 154 -3.33 20.39 -17.41
C ASN A 154 -4.03 20.44 -18.78
N GLY A 155 -4.67 21.58 -19.08
CA GLY A 155 -5.34 21.79 -20.38
C GLY A 155 -6.80 21.32 -20.45
N GLU A 156 -7.35 20.81 -19.35
CA GLU A 156 -8.79 20.56 -19.22
C GLU A 156 -9.59 21.85 -19.01
N SER A 157 -10.92 21.79 -19.19
CA SER A 157 -11.79 22.94 -18.91
C SER A 157 -11.81 23.24 -17.41
N LEU A 158 -12.09 24.50 -17.02
CA LEU A 158 -12.18 24.86 -15.61
C LEU A 158 -13.27 24.06 -14.86
N ARG A 159 -14.36 23.70 -15.56
CA ARG A 159 -15.42 22.85 -15.00
C ARG A 159 -14.89 21.45 -14.71
N ASP A 160 -14.16 20.85 -15.64
CA ASP A 160 -13.61 19.50 -15.48
C ASP A 160 -12.53 19.48 -14.40
N TYR A 161 -11.66 20.50 -14.37
CA TYR A 161 -10.67 20.68 -13.32
C TYR A 161 -11.32 20.81 -11.93
N THR A 162 -12.42 21.57 -11.81
CA THR A 162 -13.18 21.68 -10.56
C THR A 162 -13.69 20.31 -10.11
N GLY A 163 -14.23 19.51 -11.04
CA GLY A 163 -14.67 18.14 -10.77
C GLY A 163 -13.52 17.23 -10.34
N LEU A 164 -12.35 17.35 -10.99
CA LEU A 164 -11.15 16.59 -10.67
C LEU A 164 -10.64 16.89 -9.26
N VAL A 165 -10.59 18.17 -8.86
CA VAL A 165 -10.18 18.58 -7.52
C VAL A 165 -11.11 17.99 -6.46
N ASN A 166 -12.44 18.13 -6.63
CA ASN A 166 -13.42 17.57 -5.71
C ASN A 166 -13.25 16.05 -5.57
N ARG A 167 -13.13 15.35 -6.69
CA ARG A 167 -12.93 13.89 -6.70
C ARG A 167 -11.67 13.48 -5.95
N ARG A 168 -10.54 14.14 -6.23
CA ARG A 168 -9.26 13.81 -5.57
C ARG A 168 -9.27 14.16 -4.08
N HIS A 169 -10.03 15.18 -3.66
CA HIS A 169 -10.22 15.51 -2.25
C HIS A 169 -10.91 14.38 -1.49
N GLU A 170 -12.04 13.88 -2.01
CA GLU A 170 -12.77 12.75 -1.42
C GLU A 170 -11.89 11.50 -1.34
N MET A 171 -11.19 11.16 -2.44
CA MET A 171 -10.27 10.02 -2.46
C MET A 171 -9.10 10.14 -1.47
N ALA A 172 -8.65 11.36 -1.18
CA ALA A 172 -7.54 11.62 -0.28
C ALA A 172 -7.93 11.60 1.20
N GLU A 173 -9.22 11.52 1.53
CA GLU A 173 -9.73 11.46 2.90
C GLU A 173 -9.17 12.60 3.78
N PHE A 174 -9.07 13.80 3.22
CA PHE A 174 -8.54 14.97 3.94
C PHE A 174 -9.45 15.40 5.09
N ASN A 175 -10.74 15.07 5.04
CA ASN A 175 -11.68 15.38 6.12
C ASN A 175 -11.34 14.64 7.44
N ALA A 176 -10.62 13.52 7.37
CA ALA A 176 -10.25 12.69 8.52
C ALA A 176 -8.76 12.80 8.89
N ILE A 177 -7.97 13.67 8.24
CA ILE A 177 -6.52 13.74 8.48
C ILE A 177 -6.23 14.38 9.85
N THR A 178 -5.39 13.71 10.65
CA THR A 178 -4.90 14.29 11.90
C THR A 178 -3.74 15.28 11.65
N ALA A 179 -3.49 16.18 12.60
CA ALA A 179 -2.36 17.10 12.49
C ALA A 179 -1.01 16.36 12.37
N GLU A 180 -0.85 15.23 13.06
CA GLU A 180 0.36 14.40 12.98
C GLU A 180 0.48 13.69 11.62
N GLN A 181 -0.62 13.14 11.09
CA GLN A 181 -0.62 12.55 9.75
C GLN A 181 -0.25 13.59 8.67
N MET A 182 -0.73 14.83 8.79
CA MET A 182 -0.36 15.91 7.89
C MET A 182 1.13 16.27 7.99
N LYS A 183 1.68 16.34 9.21
CA LYS A 183 3.13 16.56 9.43
C LYS A 183 3.97 15.44 8.79
N CYS A 184 3.59 14.18 8.99
CA CYS A 184 4.24 13.03 8.38
C CYS A 184 4.18 13.08 6.85
N LEU A 185 3.02 13.43 6.27
CA LEU A 185 2.85 13.60 4.83
C LEU A 185 3.82 14.65 4.27
N VAL A 186 3.84 15.85 4.86
CA VAL A 186 4.72 16.94 4.44
C VAL A 186 6.20 16.56 4.58
N TRP A 187 6.56 15.89 5.69
CA TRP A 187 7.94 15.45 5.93
C TRP A 187 8.42 14.47 4.86
N ILE A 188 7.62 13.43 4.56
CA ILE A 188 7.97 12.45 3.52
C ILE A 188 8.03 13.11 2.13
N CYS A 189 7.08 14.02 1.83
CA CYS A 189 7.08 14.77 0.57
C CYS A 189 8.32 15.66 0.40
N GLY A 190 8.84 16.21 1.50
CA GLY A 190 10.04 17.04 1.52
C GLY A 190 11.32 16.27 1.18
N LEU A 191 11.34 14.95 1.36
CA LEU A 191 12.45 14.08 1.01
C LEU A 191 12.46 13.77 -0.50
N ALA A 192 12.44 14.77 -1.38
CA ALA A 192 12.26 14.57 -2.83
C ALA A 192 13.48 13.94 -3.53
N ALA A 193 14.69 14.12 -3.00
CA ALA A 193 15.91 13.63 -3.62
C ALA A 193 15.94 12.08 -3.72
N PRO A 194 16.52 11.50 -4.78
CA PRO A 194 16.53 10.05 -4.99
C PRO A 194 17.29 9.30 -3.89
N GLU A 195 18.28 9.91 -3.26
CA GLU A 195 19.04 9.35 -2.11
C GLU A 195 18.17 8.99 -0.90
N TYR A 196 16.99 9.59 -0.77
CA TYR A 196 16.04 9.29 0.30
C TYR A 196 15.01 8.22 -0.07
N ALA A 197 15.14 7.54 -1.22
CA ALA A 197 14.15 6.54 -1.67
C ALA A 197 13.89 5.43 -0.63
N ASP A 198 14.95 4.90 -0.03
CA ASP A 198 14.82 3.86 1.00
C ASP A 198 14.19 4.40 2.29
N ILE A 199 14.51 5.65 2.65
CA ILE A 199 13.94 6.33 3.82
C ILE A 199 12.44 6.56 3.61
N ARG A 200 12.04 7.06 2.44
CA ARG A 200 10.62 7.21 2.07
C ARG A 200 9.91 5.87 2.14
N THR A 201 10.49 4.81 1.58
CA THR A 201 9.91 3.46 1.60
C THR A 201 9.67 2.96 3.03
N HIS A 202 10.65 3.14 3.91
CA HIS A 202 10.49 2.73 5.31
C HIS A 202 9.45 3.58 6.04
N ALA A 203 9.45 4.89 5.81
CA ALA A 203 8.48 5.79 6.42
C ALA A 203 7.04 5.47 6.00
N LEU A 204 6.83 5.18 4.70
CA LEU A 204 5.54 4.77 4.17
C LEU A 204 5.06 3.46 4.79
N ARG A 205 5.93 2.45 4.88
CA ARG A 205 5.61 1.17 5.54
C ARG A 205 5.19 1.37 7.00
N LYS A 206 5.87 2.26 7.73
CA LYS A 206 5.51 2.56 9.13
C LYS A 206 4.11 3.17 9.22
N LEU A 207 3.79 4.13 8.35
CA LEU A 207 2.47 4.77 8.34
C LEU A 207 1.35 3.81 7.93
N GLU A 208 1.61 2.88 6.99
CA GLU A 208 0.63 1.85 6.61
C GLU A 208 0.35 0.87 7.77
N ASN A 209 1.37 0.52 8.55
CA ASN A 209 1.22 -0.38 9.70
C ASN A 209 0.64 0.30 10.95
N ASN A 210 0.89 1.59 11.13
CA ASN A 210 0.39 2.38 12.26
C ASN A 210 0.02 3.81 11.82
N PRO A 211 -1.25 4.03 11.40
CA PRO A 211 -1.71 5.33 10.90
C PRO A 211 -1.66 6.48 11.92
N GLU A 212 -1.62 6.16 13.22
CA GLU A 212 -1.56 7.14 14.31
C GLU A 212 -0.13 7.55 14.69
N THR A 213 0.88 7.07 13.94
CA THR A 213 2.28 7.41 14.17
C THR A 213 2.50 8.92 14.10
N THR A 214 3.08 9.48 15.15
CA THR A 214 3.46 10.90 15.19
C THR A 214 4.70 11.17 14.35
N LEU A 215 4.92 12.42 13.93
CA LEU A 215 6.13 12.78 13.17
C LEU A 215 7.41 12.48 13.99
N ARG A 216 7.33 12.67 15.32
CA ARG A 216 8.44 12.37 16.23
C ARG A 216 8.78 10.88 16.22
N GLU A 217 7.80 10.01 16.37
CA GLU A 217 8.00 8.55 16.34
C GLU A 217 8.54 8.09 15.00
N LEU A 218 7.99 8.62 13.90
CA LEU A 218 8.48 8.34 12.55
C LEU A 218 9.96 8.73 12.41
N SER A 219 10.31 9.93 12.85
CA SER A 219 11.70 10.41 12.80
C SER A 219 12.66 9.58 13.66
N ALA A 220 12.21 9.13 14.84
CA ALA A 220 13.01 8.30 15.73
C ALA A 220 13.28 6.91 15.14
N GLU A 221 12.28 6.31 14.50
CA GLU A 221 12.44 5.02 13.83
C GLU A 221 13.37 5.10 12.61
N ILE A 222 13.26 6.17 11.83
CA ILE A 222 14.20 6.42 10.72
C ILE A 222 15.61 6.68 11.25
N GLN A 223 15.77 7.40 12.36
CA GLN A 223 17.09 7.60 12.96
C GLN A 223 17.69 6.26 13.42
N GLN A 224 16.90 5.42 14.09
CA GLN A 224 17.34 4.08 14.48
C GLN A 224 17.77 3.24 13.28
N LEU A 225 17.05 3.30 12.16
CA LEU A 225 17.43 2.65 10.91
C LEU A 225 18.79 3.16 10.40
N LEU A 226 19.04 4.46 10.47
CA LEU A 226 20.31 5.06 10.03
C LEU A 226 21.47 4.63 10.93
N ASP A 227 21.25 4.56 12.24
CA ASP A 227 22.24 4.10 13.22
C ASP A 227 22.59 2.61 12.95
N ILE A 228 21.59 1.75 12.78
CA ILE A 228 21.78 0.33 12.42
C ILE A 228 22.56 0.18 11.10
N ARG A 229 22.27 1.02 10.09
CA ARG A 229 23.02 1.02 8.82
C ARG A 229 24.47 1.42 9.01
N GLN A 230 24.77 2.30 9.97
CA GLN A 230 26.13 2.67 10.30
C GLN A 230 26.86 1.50 10.99
N ASP A 231 26.20 0.82 11.93
CA ASP A 231 26.75 -0.35 12.62
C ASP A 231 27.02 -1.51 11.65
N ALA A 232 26.10 -1.77 10.71
CA ALA A 232 26.26 -2.82 9.70
C ALA A 232 27.52 -2.61 8.82
N LYS A 233 27.93 -1.35 8.57
CA LYS A 233 29.16 -1.05 7.82
C LYS A 233 30.43 -1.48 8.57
N LEU A 234 30.40 -1.52 9.91
CA LEU A 234 31.53 -2.02 10.71
C LEU A 234 31.77 -3.52 10.45
N MET A 235 30.71 -4.28 10.16
CA MET A 235 30.79 -5.73 9.92
C MET A 235 31.21 -6.09 8.48
N CYS A 236 31.07 -5.16 7.53
CA CYS A 236 31.46 -5.34 6.12
C CYS A 236 32.79 -4.65 5.76
N SER A 237 33.52 -4.16 6.75
CA SER A 237 34.86 -3.60 6.51
C SER A 237 35.82 -4.73 6.11
N PRO A 238 36.58 -4.62 5.00
CA PRO A 238 37.62 -5.61 4.70
C PRO A 238 38.63 -5.64 5.86
N PRO A 239 39.24 -6.81 6.17
CA PRO A 239 40.25 -6.87 7.20
C PRO A 239 41.38 -5.90 6.85
N SER A 240 41.55 -4.86 7.66
CA SER A 240 42.75 -4.04 7.60
C SER A 240 43.96 -4.99 7.73
N PRO A 241 44.96 -4.89 6.85
CA PRO A 241 46.16 -5.71 6.98
C PRO A 241 46.79 -5.38 8.34
N ALA A 242 46.97 -6.44 9.13
CA ALA A 242 47.40 -6.41 10.52
C ALA A 242 48.49 -5.35 10.78
N ALA A 243 48.15 -4.31 11.54
CA ALA A 243 49.15 -3.56 12.28
C ALA A 243 49.56 -4.45 13.48
N LEU A 244 50.82 -4.88 13.48
CA LEU A 244 51.45 -5.61 14.58
C LEU A 244 51.23 -4.87 15.92
N PRO A 245 50.94 -5.60 17.02
CA PRO A 245 50.81 -4.98 18.33
C PRO A 245 52.22 -4.65 18.86
N SER A 246 52.58 -3.36 18.88
CA SER A 246 53.70 -2.92 19.72
C SER A 246 53.25 -2.85 21.17
N GLU A 247 53.97 -3.60 21.99
CA GLU A 247 53.79 -3.80 23.42
C GLU A 247 53.65 -2.49 24.19
N ILE A 248 52.65 -2.46 25.07
CA ILE A 248 52.32 -1.35 25.95
C ILE A 248 53.16 -1.52 27.22
N ASN A 249 54.10 -0.61 27.48
CA ASN A 249 54.57 -0.27 28.82
C ASN A 249 55.28 1.09 28.81
N ALA A 250 54.59 2.14 29.25
CA ALA A 250 55.11 3.12 30.22
C ALA A 250 54.12 4.29 30.41
N VAL A 251 53.94 4.60 31.68
CA VAL A 251 53.03 5.51 32.37
C VAL A 251 53.24 7.01 32.12
N GLU A 252 52.13 7.74 32.24
CA GLU A 252 51.96 9.13 32.74
C GLU A 252 52.69 10.31 32.07
N ALA A 253 51.91 11.24 31.49
CA ALA A 253 51.81 12.64 31.97
C ALA A 253 50.78 13.46 31.15
N LYS A 254 50.17 14.43 31.84
CA LYS A 254 49.00 15.23 31.45
C LYS A 254 49.22 16.25 30.31
N LYS A 255 48.07 16.68 29.78
CA LYS A 255 47.68 18.00 29.21
C LYS A 255 47.74 18.20 27.68
N SER A 256 46.57 18.62 27.20
CA SER A 256 46.29 19.29 25.93
C SER A 256 47.40 20.23 25.46
N GLN A 257 47.79 20.17 24.18
CA GLN A 257 47.94 21.34 23.31
C GLN A 257 48.32 20.95 21.87
N ARG A 258 48.11 21.91 20.98
CA ARG A 258 48.08 21.85 19.52
C ARG A 258 49.36 21.23 18.93
N LYS A 259 49.21 20.44 17.85
CA LYS A 259 50.31 19.78 17.11
C LYS A 259 51.23 20.82 16.46
N GLU A 260 52.19 21.36 17.20
CA GLU A 260 53.32 22.07 16.62
C GLU A 260 54.22 21.08 15.86
N PRO A 261 54.83 21.50 14.73
CA PRO A 261 55.71 20.64 13.96
C PRO A 261 57.00 20.34 14.73
N PRO A 262 57.55 19.11 14.63
CA PRO A 262 58.70 18.66 15.43
C PRO A 262 60.03 19.37 15.10
N SER A 263 60.09 20.17 14.04
CA SER A 263 61.26 21.00 13.69
C SER A 263 60.87 22.18 12.81
N PRO A 264 61.69 23.26 12.76
CA PRO A 264 61.49 24.36 11.81
C PRO A 264 61.48 23.85 10.36
N CYS A 265 60.56 24.38 9.55
CA CYS A 265 60.35 24.00 8.17
C CYS A 265 61.66 24.11 7.36
N PHE A 266 62.14 22.99 6.82
CA PHE A 266 63.40 22.94 6.05
C PHE A 266 63.40 23.82 4.78
N ARG A 267 62.23 24.32 4.35
CA ARG A 267 62.09 25.21 3.20
C ARG A 267 62.33 26.68 3.55
N CYS A 268 62.00 27.13 4.76
CA CYS A 268 62.03 28.56 5.10
C CYS A 268 62.43 28.91 6.55
N GLY A 269 62.57 27.93 7.44
CA GLY A 269 62.88 28.09 8.85
C GLY A 269 61.70 28.46 9.76
N GLY A 270 60.46 28.49 9.24
CA GLY A 270 59.26 28.80 10.03
C GLY A 270 58.70 27.61 10.82
N LEU A 271 57.94 27.87 11.88
CA LEU A 271 57.28 26.85 12.72
C LEU A 271 55.94 26.39 12.10
N HIS A 272 56.00 25.73 10.95
CA HIS A 272 54.86 25.09 10.26
C HIS A 272 55.28 23.79 9.57
N TRP A 273 54.32 22.95 9.19
CA TRP A 273 54.60 21.73 8.41
C TRP A 273 55.05 22.09 6.98
N ALA A 274 56.07 21.41 6.45
CA ALA A 274 56.64 21.73 5.14
C ALA A 274 55.64 21.68 3.96
N LYS A 275 54.50 21.00 4.13
CA LYS A 275 53.37 20.93 3.19
C LYS A 275 52.52 22.22 3.17
N GLU A 276 52.52 22.98 4.25
CA GLU A 276 51.78 24.24 4.44
C GLU A 276 52.69 25.46 4.21
N CYS A 277 53.88 25.25 3.62
CA CYS A 277 54.87 26.29 3.45
C CYS A 277 54.58 27.12 2.19
N ASP A 278 54.39 28.44 2.33
CA ASP A 278 54.21 29.39 1.21
C ASP A 278 55.35 29.38 0.17
N PHE A 279 56.49 28.79 0.51
CA PHE A 279 57.64 28.66 -0.40
C PHE A 279 57.63 27.37 -1.21
N ILE A 280 56.63 26.49 -1.05
CA ILE A 280 56.55 25.19 -1.74
C ILE A 280 56.48 25.36 -3.28
N GLU A 281 55.76 26.37 -3.77
CA GLU A 281 55.60 26.67 -5.20
C GLU A 281 56.44 27.87 -5.69
N LYS A 282 57.15 28.56 -4.80
CA LYS A 282 57.94 29.75 -5.19
C LYS A 282 59.25 29.37 -5.87
N ARG A 283 59.46 29.87 -7.10
CA ARG A 283 60.70 29.70 -7.88
C ARG A 283 61.78 30.68 -7.42
N ARG A 284 62.99 30.17 -7.21
CA ARG A 284 64.15 30.98 -6.83
C ARG A 284 65.02 31.27 -8.05
N HIS A 285 65.22 32.55 -8.38
CA HIS A 285 66.06 32.98 -9.51
C HIS A 285 67.54 32.56 -9.41
N ALA A 286 68.07 32.41 -8.19
CA ALA A 286 69.48 32.06 -7.98
C ALA A 286 69.82 30.57 -8.23
N CYS A 287 68.83 29.67 -8.24
CA CYS A 287 69.07 28.24 -8.45
C CYS A 287 68.04 27.56 -9.38
N ASN A 288 67.08 28.33 -9.92
CA ASN A 288 65.96 27.89 -10.75
C ASN A 288 65.15 26.70 -10.21
N ARG A 289 65.24 26.40 -8.91
CA ARG A 289 64.44 25.35 -8.24
C ARG A 289 63.29 25.97 -7.45
N LEU A 290 62.18 25.23 -7.38
CA LEU A 290 61.02 25.55 -6.55
C LEU A 290 61.29 25.11 -5.09
N GLY A 291 60.52 25.66 -4.14
CA GLY A 291 60.32 24.98 -2.87
C GLY A 291 61.13 25.45 -1.66
N HIS A 292 61.83 26.60 -1.68
CA HIS A 292 62.63 27.09 -0.53
C HIS A 292 62.95 28.60 -0.54
N LYS A 293 63.27 29.18 0.63
CA LYS A 293 63.66 30.58 0.89
C LYS A 293 65.16 30.82 0.66
N LYS A 294 65.58 32.09 0.54
CA LYS A 294 67.01 32.52 0.46
C LYS A 294 67.78 31.96 1.66
N GLY A 295 68.89 31.27 1.42
CA GLY A 295 69.71 30.64 2.47
C GLY A 295 69.42 29.15 2.74
N PHE A 296 68.26 28.63 2.30
CA PHE A 296 67.86 27.23 2.51
C PHE A 296 68.02 26.37 1.23
N CYS A 297 68.88 26.81 0.31
CA CYS A 297 69.17 26.11 -0.93
C CYS A 297 70.28 25.07 -0.71
N LYS A 298 69.97 23.78 -0.90
CA LYS A 298 70.95 22.68 -0.78
C LYS A 298 72.15 22.79 -1.75
N ASN A 299 72.09 23.66 -2.77
CA ASN A 299 73.19 23.85 -3.72
C ASN A 299 74.23 24.91 -3.30
N PHE A 300 73.97 25.71 -2.25
CA PHE A 300 74.91 26.77 -1.82
C PHE A 300 75.99 26.30 -0.85
N THR A 301 75.89 25.08 -0.30
CA THR A 301 76.87 24.53 0.65
C THR A 301 78.13 23.94 -0.01
N LYS A 302 78.29 24.03 -1.35
CA LYS A 302 79.45 23.49 -2.08
C LYS A 302 80.38 24.52 -2.73
N ARG A 303 80.22 25.82 -2.50
CA ARG A 303 81.18 26.85 -2.97
C ARG A 303 81.45 27.88 -1.88
N GLY A 304 82.50 27.65 -1.10
CA GLY A 304 82.96 28.59 -0.08
C GLY A 304 83.85 27.99 1.01
N ARG A 305 84.95 27.33 0.64
CA ARG A 305 86.14 27.23 1.50
C ARG A 305 87.38 27.15 0.61
N LEU A 306 87.94 28.32 0.29
CA LEU A 306 89.27 28.53 -0.23
C LEU A 306 90.06 29.17 0.91
N THR A 307 90.84 28.33 1.60
CA THR A 307 92.20 28.55 2.13
C THR A 307 92.75 27.16 2.38
#